data_AF-A0A380MYE2-F1
#
_entry.id   AF-A0A380MYE2-F1
#
_cell.length_a   1.000
_cell.length_b   1.000
_cell.length_c   1.000
_cell.angle_alpha   90.00
_cell.angle_beta   90.00
_cell.angle_gamma   90.00
#
_symmetry.space_group_name_H-M   'P 1'
#
loop_
_entity.id
_entity.type
_entity.pdbx_description
1 polymer ?
#
loop_
_entity_poly.entity_id
_entity_poly.type
_entity_poly.pdbx_seq_one_letter_code
_entity_poly.pdbx_strand_id
1 'polypeptide(L)' 'MKNKRQLNRDLLLSGTYRQRVVKAQKGKGSYQRQEKHRRLNQERGVFCFYGNFFCASLAAF' A
#
# COMPACT_ATOMS: atom_id res chain seq x y z
N MET A 1 -15.13 41.83 14.43
CA MET A 1 -15.37 40.48 13.86
C MET A 1 -14.14 40.05 13.07
N LYS A 2 -13.47 38.93 13.40
CA LYS A 2 -12.38 38.42 12.57
C LYS A 2 -12.93 38.06 11.19
N ASN A 3 -12.28 38.57 10.15
CA ASN A 3 -12.75 38.48 8.78
C ASN A 3 -12.66 37.01 8.33
N LYS A 4 -13.78 36.27 8.39
CA LYS A 4 -13.82 34.80 8.18
C LYS A 4 -13.16 34.35 6.87
N ARG A 5 -13.19 35.19 5.83
CA ARG A 5 -12.56 34.95 4.53
C ARG A 5 -11.03 34.87 4.60
N GLN A 6 -10.42 35.63 5.50
CA GLN A 6 -8.97 35.68 5.66
C GLN A 6 -8.45 34.42 6.35
N LEU A 7 -9.12 33.98 7.43
CA LEU A 7 -8.76 32.77 8.15
C LEU A 7 -8.79 31.51 7.26
N ASN A 8 -9.81 31.38 6.41
CA ASN A 8 -9.90 30.23 5.50
C ASN A 8 -8.77 30.23 4.48
N ARG A 9 -8.37 31.41 3.97
CA ARG A 9 -7.23 31.54 3.05
C ARG A 9 -5.93 31.17 3.74
N ASP A 10 -5.72 31.68 4.96
CA ASP A 10 -4.52 31.42 5.74
C ASP A 10 -4.38 29.92 6.07
N LEU A 11 -5.48 29.22 6.34
CA LEU A 11 -5.51 27.77 6.57
C LEU A 11 -5.17 26.94 5.32
N LEU A 12 -5.58 27.36 4.13
CA LEU A 12 -5.21 26.68 2.88
C LEU A 12 -3.72 26.89 2.56
N LEU A 13 -3.19 28.08 2.87
CA LEU A 13 -1.80 28.45 2.61
C LEU A 13 -0.82 27.93 3.68
N SER A 14 -1.28 27.64 4.91
CA SER A 14 -0.44 27.08 5.97
C SER A 14 0.13 25.69 5.64
N GLY A 15 -0.39 25.04 4.60
CA GLY A 15 0.04 23.72 4.16
C GLY A 15 -0.60 22.56 4.95
N THR A 16 -1.43 22.85 5.95
CA THR A 16 -2.21 21.84 6.69
C THR A 16 -3.05 20.99 5.75
N TYR A 17 -3.65 21.63 4.74
CA TYR A 17 -4.52 21.01 3.74
C TYR A 17 -3.84 20.82 2.37
N ARG A 18 -2.51 20.70 2.34
CA ARG A 18 -1.80 20.42 1.09
C ARG A 18 -2.21 19.08 0.50
N GLN A 19 -2.25 19.00 -0.82
CA GLN A 19 -2.50 17.75 -1.54
C GLN A 19 -1.46 16.69 -1.14
N ARG A 20 -1.92 15.50 -0.78
CA ARG A 20 -1.07 14.36 -0.44
C ARG A 20 -1.05 13.39 -1.60
N VAL A 21 0.12 13.18 -2.19
CA VAL A 21 0.31 12.17 -3.25
C VAL A 21 0.62 10.83 -2.60
N VAL A 22 -0.23 9.84 -2.84
CA VAL A 22 -0.06 8.47 -2.31
C VAL A 22 0.81 7.66 -3.27
N LYS A 23 1.72 6.85 -2.72
CA LYS A 23 2.58 5.95 -3.51
C LYS A 23 1.74 4.85 -4.18
N ALA A 24 1.88 4.72 -5.50
CA ALA A 24 1.24 3.66 -6.25
C ALA A 24 1.81 2.28 -5.87
N GLN A 25 0.97 1.24 -5.87
CA GLN A 25 1.41 -0.14 -5.63
C GLN A 25 1.94 -0.82 -6.91
N LYS A 26 1.52 -0.35 -8.09
CA LYS A 26 1.95 -0.85 -9.40
C LYS A 26 2.17 0.33 -10.37
N GLY A 27 3.07 0.18 -11.34
CA GLY A 27 3.34 1.18 -12.38
C GLY A 27 4.38 2.26 -11.96
N LYS A 28 4.19 3.50 -12.44
CA LYS A 28 5.14 4.59 -12.17
C LYS A 28 5.15 4.94 -10.67
N GLY A 29 6.35 5.08 -10.11
CA GLY A 29 6.52 5.41 -8.70
C GLY A 29 6.22 4.26 -7.73
N SER A 30 6.00 3.03 -8.22
CA SER A 30 5.73 1.89 -7.34
C SER A 30 6.99 1.15 -6.86
N TYR A 31 8.14 1.35 -7.52
CA TYR A 31 9.38 0.66 -7.16
C TYR A 31 9.77 0.91 -5.69
N GLN A 32 10.16 -0.16 -5.00
CA GLN A 32 10.65 -0.16 -3.62
C GLN A 32 11.97 -0.94 -3.59
N ARG A 33 13.04 -0.32 -3.09
CA ARG A 33 14.36 -0.98 -2.98
C ARG A 33 14.32 -2.18 -2.04
N GLN A 34 13.56 -2.07 -0.96
CA GLN A 34 13.32 -3.14 -0.01
C GLN A 34 11.86 -3.09 0.40
N GLU A 35 11.19 -4.23 0.33
CA GLU A 35 9.83 -4.38 0.83
C GLU A 35 9.84 -4.42 2.36
N LYS A 36 8.81 -3.82 2.98
CA LYS A 36 8.68 -3.66 4.44
C LYS A 36 8.89 -4.96 5.24
N HIS A 37 8.54 -6.11 4.66
CA HIS A 37 8.58 -7.41 5.32
C HIS A 37 9.44 -8.45 4.60
N ARG A 38 10.46 -8.03 3.86
CA ARG A 38 11.33 -8.91 3.05
C ARG A 38 11.96 -10.10 3.83
N ARG A 39 12.00 -10.07 5.16
CA ARG A 39 12.52 -11.17 6.00
C ARG A 39 11.47 -12.15 6.53
N LEU A 40 10.17 -11.85 6.46
CA LEU A 40 9.13 -12.75 7.00
C LEU A 40 8.73 -13.87 6.03
N ASN A 41 8.95 -13.69 4.73
CA ASN A 41 8.60 -14.69 3.72
C ASN A 41 9.73 -15.67 3.39
N GLN A 42 10.96 -15.44 3.88
CA GLN A 42 12.02 -16.43 3.72
C GLN A 42 11.74 -17.69 4.56
N GLU A 43 10.91 -17.58 5.61
CA GLU A 43 10.43 -18.73 6.41
C GLU A 43 9.03 -19.20 6.01
N ARG A 44 8.21 -18.38 5.34
CA ARG A 44 6.84 -18.75 4.90
C ARG A 44 6.73 -19.23 3.45
N GLY A 45 7.81 -19.13 2.66
CA GLY A 45 7.87 -19.59 1.27
C GLY A 45 7.68 -21.10 1.07
N VAL A 46 7.60 -21.89 2.15
CA VAL A 46 7.36 -23.34 2.08
C VAL A 46 5.85 -23.68 2.02
N PHE A 47 4.95 -22.80 2.46
CA PHE A 47 3.53 -23.19 2.61
C PHE A 47 2.69 -23.13 1.32
N CYS A 48 3.10 -22.35 0.31
CA CYS A 48 2.29 -22.16 -0.91
C CYS A 48 2.65 -23.07 -2.09
N PHE A 49 3.70 -23.90 -2.00
CA PHE A 49 4.02 -24.87 -3.06
C PHE A 49 3.32 -26.23 -2.88
N TYR A 50 2.96 -26.63 -1.65
CA TYR A 50 2.31 -27.92 -1.39
C TYR A 50 0.77 -27.89 -1.49
N GLY A 51 0.13 -26.71 -1.42
CA GLY A 51 -1.34 -26.59 -1.45
C GLY A 51 -1.98 -26.86 -2.82
N ASN A 52 -1.23 -26.74 -3.92
CA ASN A 52 -1.77 -26.92 -5.27
C ASN A 52 -1.62 -28.36 -5.81
N PHE A 53 -0.84 -29.22 -5.16
CA PHE A 53 -0.76 -30.63 -5.57
C PHE A 53 -1.88 -31.51 -4.98
N PHE A 54 -2.46 -31.13 -3.85
CA PHE A 54 -3.50 -31.93 -3.19
C PHE A 54 -4.93 -31.64 -3.67
N CYS A 55 -5.17 -30.47 -4.30
CA CYS A 55 -6.50 -30.12 -4.81
C CYS A 55 -6.77 -30.72 -6.21
N ALA A 56 -5.72 -30.98 -7.00
CA ALA A 56 -5.85 -31.55 -8.34
C ALA A 56 -6.10 -33.07 -8.36
N SER A 57 -5.78 -33.81 -7.28
CA SER A 57 -5.99 -35.26 -7.22
C SER A 57 -7.36 -35.69 -6.67
N LEU A 58 -8.10 -34.78 -6.03
CA LEU A 58 -9.43 -35.07 -5.46
C LEU A 58 -10.59 -34.74 -6.42
N ALA A 59 -10.30 -34.08 -7.55
CA ALA A 59 -11.29 -33.81 -8.61
C ALA A 59 -11.32 -34.90 -9.70
N ALA A 60 -10.65 -36.04 -9.47
CA ALA A 60 -10.52 -37.15 -10.42
C ALA A 60 -11.06 -38.49 -9.87
N PHE A 61 -12.12 -38.44 -9.05
CA PHE A 61 -12.98 -39.58 -8.74
C PHE A 61 -14.44 -39.17 -8.78
#